data_AF-A0A210Q616-F1
#
_entry.id   AF-A0A210Q616-F1
#
_cell.length_a   1.000
_cell.length_b   1.000
_cell.length_c   1.000
_cell.angle_alpha   90.00
_cell.angle_beta   90.00
_cell.angle_gamma   90.00
#
_symmetry.space_group_name_H-M   'P 1'
#
loop_
_entity.id
_entity.type
_entity.pdbx_description
1 polymer ?
#
loop_
_entity_poly.entity_id
_entity_poly.type
_entity_poly.pdbx_seq_one_letter_code
_entity_poly.pdbx_strand_id
1 'polypeptide(L)'
;MKRGQVWTIFEHEPPTRFGRYRDLNKPCHRNLFNWTITYRRDSDFTFVHCRFSKVSSLYNESAIDIILKGKTKTAVGFISHCPIQSRRNDYITKLRKYGIDVDIYGKWWNSSF
;
A
#
# COMPACT_ATOMS: atom_id res chain seq x y z
N MET A 1 22.09 -11.71 25.95
CA MET A 1 20.89 -12.36 25.38
C MET A 1 20.63 -13.65 26.16
N LYS A 2 19.38 -13.97 26.49
CA LYS A 2 19.07 -15.26 27.12
C LYS A 2 19.19 -16.37 26.06
N ARG A 3 19.73 -17.53 26.45
CA ARG A 3 19.87 -18.68 25.54
C ARG A 3 18.49 -19.12 25.05
N GLY A 4 18.29 -19.19 23.73
CA GLY A 4 17.01 -19.52 23.10
C GLY A 4 16.07 -18.35 22.81
N GLN A 5 16.48 -17.11 23.08
CA GLN A 5 15.68 -15.92 22.72
C GLN A 5 15.85 -15.58 21.24
N VAL A 6 14.74 -15.51 20.50
CA VAL A 6 14.68 -15.08 19.09
C VAL A 6 14.15 -13.66 19.02
N TRP A 7 14.79 -12.81 18.22
CA TRP A 7 14.33 -11.44 17.97
C TRP A 7 13.88 -11.28 16.54
N THR A 8 12.68 -10.72 16.37
CA THR A 8 12.07 -10.52 15.06
C THR A 8 11.83 -9.03 14.84
N ILE A 9 12.20 -8.53 13.67
CA ILE A 9 11.78 -7.20 13.24
C ILE A 9 10.45 -7.28 12.49
N PHE A 10 9.50 -6.44 12.88
CA PHE A 10 8.20 -6.34 12.24
C PHE A 10 8.08 -4.98 11.54
N GLU A 11 7.81 -5.00 10.23
CA GLU A 11 7.65 -3.78 9.45
C GLU A 11 6.53 -3.85 8.41
N HIS A 12 5.63 -2.87 8.43
CA HIS A 12 4.49 -2.82 7.50
C HIS A 12 4.36 -1.49 6.76
N GLU A 13 5.12 -0.47 7.13
CA GLU A 13 5.17 0.81 6.43
C GLU A 13 6.24 0.81 5.31
N PRO A 14 6.07 1.65 4.28
CA PRO A 14 7.06 1.74 3.20
C PRO A 14 8.38 2.36 3.71
N PRO A 15 9.51 2.11 3.02
CA PRO A 15 10.84 2.54 3.48
C PRO A 15 10.94 4.06 3.64
N THR A 16 10.15 4.77 2.84
CA THR A 16 9.98 6.21 2.82
C THR A 16 9.42 6.82 4.11
N ARG A 17 8.67 6.03 4.90
CA ARG A 17 8.17 6.45 6.23
C ARG A 17 9.11 6.06 7.36
N PHE A 18 10.20 5.36 7.04
CA PHE A 18 11.11 4.82 8.02
C PHE A 18 12.39 5.64 8.16
N GLY A 19 12.35 6.64 9.04
CA GLY A 19 13.58 7.19 9.65
C GLY A 19 14.35 6.14 10.47
N ARG A 20 13.66 5.09 10.95
CA ARG A 20 14.19 4.05 11.84
C ARG A 20 15.12 3.03 11.16
N TYR A 21 15.18 2.93 9.83
CA TYR A 21 16.20 2.08 9.18
C TYR A 21 17.62 2.56 9.49
N ARG A 22 17.81 3.87 9.72
CA ARG A 22 19.09 4.40 10.23
C ARG A 22 19.39 3.88 11.63
N ASP A 23 18.37 3.70 12.45
CA ASP A 23 18.52 3.16 13.80
C ASP A 23 18.90 1.68 13.77
N LEU A 24 18.39 0.89 12.82
CA LEU A 24 18.77 -0.53 12.66
C LEU A 24 20.27 -0.71 12.34
N ASN A 25 20.89 0.28 11.69
CA ASN A 25 22.32 0.26 11.40
C ASN A 25 23.20 0.70 12.58
N LYS A 26 22.61 1.17 13.70
CA LYS A 26 23.36 1.52 14.89
C LYS A 26 24.06 0.29 15.49
N PRO A 27 25.25 0.44 16.09
CA PRO A 27 26.01 -0.69 16.64
C PRO A 27 25.20 -1.57 17.61
N CYS A 28 24.31 -0.99 18.40
CA CYS A 28 23.45 -1.70 19.36
C CYS A 28 22.38 -2.59 18.73
N HIS A 29 22.11 -2.45 17.43
CA HIS A 29 21.10 -3.22 16.70
C HIS A 29 21.69 -4.13 15.62
N ARG A 30 22.99 -4.01 15.32
CA ARG A 30 23.68 -4.89 14.37
C ARG A 30 23.60 -6.34 14.84
N ASN A 31 23.18 -7.22 13.95
CA ASN A 31 23.05 -8.66 14.19
C ASN A 31 22.17 -9.03 15.40
N LEU A 32 21.27 -8.13 15.82
CA LEU A 32 20.36 -8.38 16.95
C LEU A 32 19.18 -9.26 16.53
N PHE A 33 18.68 -9.07 15.31
CA PHE A 33 17.48 -9.72 14.80
C PHE A 33 17.82 -10.99 14.03
N ASN A 34 17.09 -12.06 14.32
CA ASN A 34 17.21 -13.34 13.64
C ASN A 34 16.24 -13.43 12.46
N TRP A 35 15.03 -12.90 12.61
CA TRP A 35 13.96 -13.00 11.62
C TRP A 35 13.34 -11.66 11.27
N THR A 36 12.69 -11.64 10.11
CA THR A 36 12.01 -10.49 9.53
C THR A 36 10.56 -10.85 9.22
N ILE A 37 9.63 -10.00 9.64
CA ILE A 37 8.21 -10.04 9.25
C ILE A 37 7.89 -8.74 8.52
N THR A 38 7.87 -8.76 7.19
CA THR A 38 7.65 -7.52 6.41
C THR A 38 6.81 -7.73 5.16
N TYR A 39 6.38 -6.65 4.52
CA TYR A 39 5.72 -6.72 3.21
C TYR A 39 6.65 -7.16 2.06
N ARG A 40 7.97 -7.14 2.25
CA ARG A 40 8.92 -7.58 1.22
C ARG A 40 8.85 -9.10 1.06
N ARG A 41 8.92 -9.58 -0.18
CA ARG A 41 8.83 -11.01 -0.49
C ARG A 41 10.06 -11.82 -0.06
N ASP A 42 11.16 -11.16 0.30
CA ASP A 42 12.40 -11.75 0.76
C ASP A 42 12.55 -11.77 2.29
N SER A 43 11.50 -11.43 3.06
CA SER A 43 11.52 -11.60 4.52
C SER A 43 11.21 -13.04 4.93
N ASP A 44 11.72 -13.47 6.09
CA ASP A 44 11.50 -14.81 6.66
C ASP A 44 10.00 -15.17 6.74
N PHE A 45 9.17 -14.21 7.13
CA PHE A 45 7.73 -14.30 7.07
C PHE A 45 7.15 -13.13 6.31
N THR A 46 6.54 -13.39 5.15
CA THR A 46 5.95 -12.33 4.34
C THR A 46 4.59 -11.89 4.90
N PHE A 47 4.46 -10.60 5.21
CA PHE A 47 3.21 -9.94 5.61
C PHE A 47 2.82 -8.90 4.54
N VAL A 48 2.27 -9.38 3.42
CA VAL A 48 1.91 -8.55 2.27
C VAL A 48 0.67 -7.69 2.52
N HIS A 49 0.71 -6.44 2.05
CA HIS A 49 -0.49 -5.63 1.84
C HIS A 49 -1.35 -6.28 0.76
N CYS A 50 -2.64 -6.50 1.03
CA CYS A 50 -3.65 -7.02 0.09
C CYS A 50 -3.20 -8.24 -0.74
N ARG A 51 -3.75 -9.42 -0.44
CA ARG A 51 -3.52 -10.61 -1.25
C ARG A 51 -4.62 -10.77 -2.30
N PHE A 52 -4.25 -10.76 -3.58
CA PHE A 52 -5.15 -11.15 -4.66
C PHE A 52 -5.07 -12.67 -4.87
N SER A 53 -6.21 -13.32 -4.85
CA SER A 53 -6.31 -14.74 -5.20
C SER A 53 -6.75 -14.86 -6.66
N LYS A 54 -6.20 -15.82 -7.39
CA LYS A 54 -6.75 -16.19 -8.71
C LYS A 54 -8.15 -16.73 -8.48
N VAL A 55 -9.12 -16.15 -9.16
CA VAL A 55 -10.47 -16.69 -9.25
C VAL A 55 -10.47 -17.68 -10.41
N SER A 56 -11.03 -18.87 -10.21
CA SER A 56 -11.11 -19.93 -11.23
C SER A 56 -12.14 -19.65 -12.33
N SER A 57 -13.08 -18.74 -12.08
CA SER A 57 -14.08 -18.36 -13.07
C SER A 57 -13.47 -17.46 -14.14
N LEU A 58 -13.67 -17.83 -15.41
CA LEU A 58 -13.46 -16.92 -16.53
C LEU A 58 -14.40 -15.71 -16.35
N TYR A 59 -13.85 -14.51 -16.43
CA TYR A 59 -14.63 -13.29 -16.36
C TYR A 59 -15.59 -13.24 -17.54
N ASN A 60 -16.89 -13.07 -17.28
CA ASN A 60 -17.85 -12.84 -18.35
C ASN A 60 -17.82 -11.35 -18.73
N GLU A 61 -17.15 -11.03 -19.83
CA GLU A 61 -17.02 -9.65 -20.33
C GLU A 61 -18.39 -8.98 -20.52
N SER A 62 -19.39 -9.71 -21.01
CA SER A 62 -20.74 -9.15 -21.19
C SER A 62 -21.40 -8.74 -19.87
N ALA A 63 -21.12 -9.47 -18.77
CA ALA A 63 -21.62 -9.11 -17.44
C ALA A 63 -20.92 -7.85 -16.90
N ILE A 64 -19.63 -7.69 -17.17
CA ILE A 64 -18.88 -6.48 -16.79
C ILE A 64 -19.43 -5.27 -17.55
N ASP A 65 -19.69 -5.40 -18.83
CA ASP A 65 -20.26 -4.33 -19.67
C ASP A 65 -21.62 -3.84 -19.14
N ILE A 66 -22.49 -4.77 -18.73
CA ILE A 66 -23.78 -4.44 -18.11
C ILE A 66 -23.56 -3.68 -16.79
N ILE A 67 -22.64 -4.15 -15.93
CA ILE A 67 -22.32 -3.50 -14.67
C ILE A 67 -21.78 -2.08 -14.93
N LEU A 68 -20.85 -1.92 -15.86
CA LEU A 68 -20.22 -0.64 -16.18
C LEU A 68 -21.22 0.35 -16.76
N LYS A 69 -22.15 -0.08 -17.63
CA LYS A 69 -23.23 0.77 -18.16
C LYS A 69 -24.13 1.34 -17.06
N GLY A 70 -24.29 0.62 -15.94
CA GLY A 70 -25.04 1.08 -14.77
C GLY A 70 -24.27 1.99 -13.81
N LYS A 71 -22.95 2.18 -14.01
CA LYS A 71 -22.13 3.02 -13.12
C LYS A 71 -22.12 4.46 -13.62
N THR A 72 -22.37 5.39 -12.70
CA THR A 72 -22.29 6.84 -12.95
C THR A 72 -20.94 7.45 -12.56
N LYS A 73 -20.12 6.69 -11.83
CA LYS A 73 -18.80 7.10 -11.32
C LYS A 73 -17.73 6.13 -11.80
N THR A 74 -16.59 6.65 -12.24
CA THR A 74 -15.53 5.86 -12.87
C THR A 74 -14.54 5.29 -11.85
N ALA A 75 -14.10 6.07 -10.88
CA ALA A 75 -13.17 5.63 -9.86
C ALA A 75 -13.34 6.40 -8.55
N VAL A 76 -12.92 5.77 -7.44
CA VAL A 76 -12.90 6.38 -6.11
C VAL A 76 -11.56 6.14 -5.43
N GLY A 77 -11.03 7.16 -4.75
CA GLY A 77 -9.80 7.10 -3.96
C GLY A 77 -10.06 7.45 -2.49
N PHE A 78 -9.71 6.54 -1.57
CA PHE A 78 -9.79 6.77 -0.13
C PHE A 78 -8.45 7.30 0.40
N ILE A 79 -8.41 8.57 0.79
CA ILE A 79 -7.19 9.36 0.99
C ILE A 79 -7.33 10.25 2.22
N SER A 80 -6.58 9.96 3.27
CA SER A 80 -6.58 10.74 4.51
C SER A 80 -5.32 11.60 4.75
N HIS A 81 -4.27 11.43 3.94
CA HIS A 81 -2.96 12.07 4.15
C HIS A 81 -2.33 12.59 2.84
N CYS A 82 -1.87 13.85 2.86
CA CYS A 82 -1.20 14.57 1.78
C CYS A 82 -0.12 15.49 2.39
N PRO A 83 1.02 14.95 2.78
CA PRO A 83 2.16 14.90 1.87
C PRO A 83 2.60 13.46 1.66
N ILE A 84 2.71 13.03 0.41
CA ILE A 84 2.95 11.63 0.07
C ILE A 84 4.00 11.49 -1.02
N GLN A 85 5.01 10.66 -0.72
CA GLN A 85 6.16 10.43 -1.58
C GLN A 85 5.82 9.54 -2.80
N SER A 86 4.68 8.86 -2.75
CA SER A 86 4.22 7.97 -3.82
C SER A 86 3.75 8.70 -5.08
N ARG A 87 3.66 10.04 -5.07
CA ARG A 87 3.13 10.84 -6.19
C ARG A 87 1.73 10.41 -6.66
N ARG A 88 0.94 9.79 -5.78
CA ARG A 88 -0.43 9.36 -6.07
C ARG A 88 -1.29 10.52 -6.60
N ASN A 89 -1.07 11.75 -6.11
CA ASN A 89 -1.80 12.93 -6.61
C ASN A 89 -1.47 13.22 -8.07
N ASP A 90 -0.20 13.18 -8.47
CA ASP A 90 0.21 13.36 -9.87
C ASP A 90 -0.42 12.29 -10.76
N TYR A 91 -0.53 11.05 -10.26
CA TYR A 91 -1.20 9.96 -10.96
C TYR A 91 -2.71 10.23 -11.12
N ILE A 92 -3.40 10.66 -10.05
CA ILE A 92 -4.82 11.04 -10.11
C ILE A 92 -5.02 12.20 -11.10
N THR A 93 -4.15 13.20 -11.09
CA THR A 93 -4.18 14.31 -12.06
C THR A 93 -4.01 13.82 -13.48
N LYS A 94 -3.10 12.87 -13.74
CA LYS A 94 -2.95 12.25 -15.06
C LYS A 94 -4.21 11.48 -15.47
N LEU A 95 -4.82 10.69 -14.58
CA LEU A 95 -6.06 9.96 -14.86
C LEU A 95 -7.19 10.92 -15.28
N ARG A 96 -7.37 12.02 -14.54
CA ARG A 96 -8.36 13.04 -14.86
C ARG A 96 -8.13 13.68 -16.23
N LYS A 97 -6.88 13.90 -16.64
CA LYS A 97 -6.56 14.40 -18.00
C LYS A 97 -7.00 13.45 -19.11
N TYR A 98 -7.04 12.15 -18.85
CA TYR A 98 -7.53 11.14 -19.80
C TYR A 98 -9.05 10.88 -19.68
N GLY A 99 -9.79 11.73 -18.96
CA GLY A 99 -11.24 11.62 -18.82
C GLY A 99 -11.72 10.62 -17.77
N ILE A 100 -10.82 10.10 -16.93
CA ILE A 100 -11.20 9.22 -15.81
C ILE A 100 -11.52 10.11 -14.61
N ASP A 101 -12.81 10.23 -14.28
CA ASP A 101 -13.23 10.93 -13.07
C ASP A 101 -12.89 10.11 -11.83
N VAL A 102 -12.26 10.75 -10.85
CA VAL A 102 -11.81 10.10 -9.61
C VAL A 102 -12.33 10.90 -8.43
N ASP A 103 -13.32 10.36 -7.74
CA ASP A 103 -13.86 10.92 -6.50
C ASP A 103 -12.90 10.64 -5.33
N ILE A 104 -12.54 11.66 -4.55
CA ILE A 104 -11.63 11.48 -3.41
C ILE A 104 -12.38 11.64 -2.09
N TYR A 105 -12.25 10.65 -1.21
CA TYR A 105 -12.82 10.67 0.13
C TYR A 105 -11.72 10.68 1.19
N GLY A 106 -11.79 11.62 2.13
CA GLY A 106 -10.99 11.65 3.35
C GLY A 106 -10.50 13.05 3.74
N LYS A 107 -9.91 13.14 4.94
CA LYS A 107 -9.67 14.40 5.67
C LYS A 107 -8.98 15.51 4.86
N TRP A 108 -8.10 15.14 3.94
CA TRP A 108 -7.27 16.11 3.22
C TRP A 108 -7.90 16.67 1.94
N TRP A 109 -8.98 16.07 1.42
CA TRP A 109 -9.64 16.57 0.19
C TRP A 109 -10.65 17.69 0.47
N ASN A 110 -11.24 17.73 1.67
CA ASN A 110 -12.22 18.75 2.08
C ASN A 110 -11.60 20.15 2.34
N SER A 111 -10.33 20.37 1.98
CA SER A 111 -9.62 21.65 2.18
C SER A 111 -9.28 22.36 0.86
N SER A 112 -9.84 21.90 -0.26
CA SER A 112 -9.58 22.47 -1.60
C SER A 112 -10.86 22.89 -2.34
N PHE A 113 -11.96 23.10 -1.61
CA PHE A 113 -13.16 23.79 -2.08
C PHE A 113 -13.32 25.10 -1.32
#